data_AF-A0A966RQW1-F1
#
_entry.id   AF-A0A966RQW1-F1
#
_cell.length_a   1.000
_cell.length_b   1.000
_cell.length_c   1.000
_cell.angle_alpha   90.00
_cell.angle_beta   90.00
_cell.angle_gamma   90.00
#
_symmetry.space_group_name_H-M   'P 1'
#
loop_
_entity.id
_entity.type
_entity.pdbx_description
1 polymer ?
#
loop_
_entity_poly.entity_id
_entity_poly.type
_entity_poly.pdbx_seq_one_letter_code
_entity_poly.pdbx_strand_id
1 'polypeptide(L)'
;MVAIHEKGGGNIETNAEEMAYYQAQLDSLKALQPIHNPKVFLINPNFMSDYNAYVLGLSPEAFDCIQDFTQSEKRLKSLSEFQKIAQLPDSLVTRMSKRLSFPIIRKNYKEKAPVVKKELNKATAEDLQQVRGVGKVLSERNCKI
;
A
#
# COMPACT_ATOMS: atom_id res chain seq x y z
N MET A 1 -1.92 15.59 61.15
CA MET A 1 -1.19 16.83 60.82
C MET A 1 -0.10 16.49 59.81
N VAL A 2 -0.34 16.76 58.53
CA VAL A 2 0.68 16.73 57.47
C VAL A 2 0.53 18.03 56.69
N ALA A 3 1.53 18.89 56.78
CA ALA A 3 1.53 20.23 56.20
C ALA A 3 1.89 20.16 54.71
N ILE A 4 0.99 20.69 53.87
CA ILE A 4 1.25 21.03 52.48
C ILE A 4 2.15 22.28 52.45
N HIS A 5 3.32 22.16 51.82
CA HIS A 5 4.24 23.27 51.60
C HIS A 5 3.91 23.88 50.24
N GLU A 6 3.13 24.96 50.22
CA GLU A 6 3.03 25.84 49.05
C GLU A 6 4.33 26.65 48.95
N LYS A 7 5.21 26.27 48.02
CA LYS A 7 6.38 27.08 47.67
C LYS A 7 6.11 27.89 46.41
N GLY A 8 5.94 29.19 46.63
CA GLY A 8 6.60 30.24 45.85
C GLY A 8 6.03 30.49 44.45
N GLY A 9 4.97 31.27 44.38
CA GLY A 9 4.68 32.10 43.21
C GLY A 9 5.79 33.13 43.04
N GLY A 10 6.78 32.82 42.20
CA GLY A 10 7.74 33.79 41.69
C GLY A 10 7.01 34.77 40.78
N ASN A 11 7.04 36.05 41.13
CA ASN A 11 6.53 37.13 40.31
C ASN A 11 7.38 37.21 39.03
N ILE A 12 6.90 36.59 37.94
CA ILE A 12 7.49 36.74 36.62
C ILE A 12 6.94 38.06 36.11
N GLU A 13 7.69 39.15 36.29
CA GLU A 13 7.40 40.41 35.60
C GLU A 13 7.65 40.16 34.10
N THR A 14 6.65 39.62 33.42
CA THR A 14 6.72 39.36 31.98
C THR A 14 6.65 40.69 31.26
N ASN A 15 7.79 41.17 30.78
CA ASN A 15 7.82 42.29 29.84
C ASN A 15 7.04 41.86 28.57
N ALA A 16 5.85 42.43 28.37
CA ALA A 16 4.95 42.07 27.29
C ALA A 16 5.59 42.29 25.91
N GLU A 17 6.49 43.25 25.80
CA GLU A 17 7.24 43.55 24.58
C GLU A 17 8.24 42.44 24.25
N GLU A 18 8.91 41.91 25.27
CA GLU A 18 9.89 40.83 25.14
C GLU A 18 9.18 39.51 24.79
N MET A 19 8.01 39.26 25.39
CA MET A 19 7.15 38.13 25.04
C MET A 19 6.66 38.19 23.59
N ALA A 20 6.26 39.37 23.12
CA ALA A 20 5.84 39.57 21.72
C ALA A 20 7.01 39.35 20.75
N TYR A 21 8.21 39.79 21.12
CA TYR A 21 9.43 39.57 20.35
C TYR A 21 9.77 38.08 20.20
N TYR A 22 9.77 37.32 21.30
CA TYR A 22 10.01 35.88 21.25
C TYR A 22 8.90 35.13 20.51
N GLN A 23 7.63 35.55 20.65
CA GLN A 23 6.52 34.98 19.91
C GLN A 23 6.68 35.17 18.39
N ALA A 24 7.08 36.38 17.95
CA ALA A 24 7.35 36.67 16.54
C ALA A 24 8.51 35.84 16.00
N GLN A 25 9.56 35.62 16.79
CA GLN A 25 10.65 34.72 16.42
C GLN A 25 10.18 33.27 16.29
N LEU A 26 9.39 32.77 17.24
CA LEU A 26 8.83 31.41 17.20
C LEU A 26 7.93 31.20 15.99
N ASP A 27 7.11 32.19 15.66
CA ASP A 27 6.19 32.10 14.52
C ASP A 27 6.93 32.17 13.18
N SER A 28 7.99 32.99 13.08
CA SER A 28 8.92 32.99 11.94
C SER A 28 9.61 31.64 11.77
N LEU A 29 10.11 31.04 12.86
CA LEU A 29 10.75 29.72 12.82
C LEU A 29 9.77 28.61 12.43
N LYS A 30 8.52 28.65 12.92
CA LYS A 30 7.46 27.70 12.52
C LYS A 30 7.10 27.84 11.05
N ALA A 31 7.04 29.07 10.52
CA ALA A 31 6.77 29.31 9.09
C ALA A 31 7.89 28.76 8.18
N LEU A 32 9.12 28.72 8.68
CA LEU A 32 10.28 28.15 7.99
C LEU A 32 10.43 26.64 8.20
N GLN A 33 9.68 26.03 9.12
CA GLN A 33 9.71 24.57 9.26
C GLN A 33 9.18 23.95 7.97
N PRO A 34 9.97 23.06 7.32
CA PRO A 34 9.45 22.31 6.19
C PRO A 34 8.24 21.53 6.68
N ILE A 35 7.15 21.53 5.89
CA ILE A 35 5.95 20.74 6.18
C ILE A 35 6.42 19.28 6.33
N HIS A 36 6.54 18.82 7.57
CA HIS A 36 6.93 17.47 7.85
C HIS A 36 5.71 16.60 7.62
N ASN A 37 5.56 16.12 6.39
CA ASN A 37 4.53 15.14 6.08
C ASN A 37 4.86 13.88 6.88
N PRO A 38 4.06 13.51 7.90
CA PRO A 38 4.32 12.30 8.66
C PRO A 38 4.31 11.13 7.69
N LYS A 39 5.37 10.32 7.71
CA LYS A 39 5.45 9.12 6.89
C LYS A 39 4.32 8.18 7.33
N VAL A 40 3.29 8.07 6.49
CA VAL A 40 2.20 7.10 6.71
C VAL A 40 2.74 5.73 6.33
N PHE A 41 2.99 4.89 7.32
CA PHE A 41 3.40 3.51 7.09
C PHE A 41 2.18 2.64 6.80
N LEU A 42 2.22 1.95 5.66
CA LEU A 42 1.22 0.96 5.30
C LEU A 42 1.58 -0.38 5.95
N ILE A 43 0.57 -1.07 6.46
CA ILE A 43 0.69 -2.37 7.11
C ILE A 43 0.36 -3.45 6.08
N ASN A 44 1.23 -4.43 5.94
CA ASN A 44 0.97 -5.62 5.13
C ASN A 44 0.28 -6.68 5.99
N PRO A 45 -0.98 -7.07 5.71
CA PRO A 45 -1.71 -8.04 6.53
C PRO A 45 -1.04 -9.42 6.61
N ASN A 46 -0.28 -9.80 5.58
CA ASN A 46 0.39 -11.10 5.54
C ASN A 46 1.62 -11.19 6.47
N PHE A 47 2.09 -10.06 6.97
CA PHE A 47 3.26 -9.95 7.86
C PHE A 47 2.91 -9.07 9.07
N MET A 48 1.66 -9.18 9.54
CA MET A 48 1.17 -8.40 10.65
C MET A 48 1.78 -8.91 11.96
N SER A 49 2.23 -8.00 12.82
CA SER A 49 2.57 -8.30 14.21
C SER A 49 1.41 -7.92 15.13
N ASP A 50 1.44 -8.39 16.37
CA ASP A 50 0.47 -8.04 17.41
C ASP A 50 0.39 -6.51 17.60
N TYR A 51 1.52 -5.83 17.48
CA TYR A 51 1.58 -4.36 17.48
C TYR A 51 0.79 -3.75 16.32
N ASN A 52 0.96 -4.28 15.10
CA ASN A 52 0.21 -3.80 13.94
C ASN A 52 -1.30 -4.04 14.12
N ALA A 53 -1.69 -5.17 14.70
CA ALA A 53 -3.07 -5.48 15.02
C ALA A 53 -3.66 -4.49 16.06
N TYR A 54 -2.88 -4.16 17.09
CA TYR A 54 -3.25 -3.14 18.09
C TYR A 54 -3.41 -1.75 17.47
N VAL A 55 -2.45 -1.30 16.65
CA VAL A 55 -2.51 0.01 15.96
C VAL A 55 -3.72 0.10 15.02
N LEU A 56 -4.09 -1.03 14.42
CA LEU A 56 -5.26 -1.14 13.58
C LEU A 56 -6.55 -1.10 14.43
N GLY A 57 -6.54 -1.67 15.64
CA GLY A 57 -7.70 -1.82 16.50
C GLY A 57 -8.45 -3.13 16.20
N LEU A 58 -7.71 -4.18 15.86
CA LEU A 58 -8.25 -5.53 15.71
C LEU A 58 -8.47 -6.15 17.09
N SER A 59 -9.49 -7.00 17.20
CA SER A 59 -9.62 -7.87 18.37
C SER A 59 -8.58 -9.01 18.28
N PRO A 60 -8.19 -9.61 19.41
CA PRO A 60 -7.29 -10.76 19.42
C PRO A 60 -7.80 -11.90 18.53
N GLU A 61 -9.10 -12.18 18.56
CA GLU A 61 -9.72 -13.25 17.78
C GLU A 61 -9.62 -13.00 16.27
N ALA A 62 -9.80 -11.73 15.84
CA ALA A 62 -9.65 -11.35 14.45
C ALA A 62 -8.19 -11.48 13.98
N PHE A 63 -7.23 -11.17 14.85
CA PHE A 63 -5.81 -11.35 14.56
C PHE A 63 -5.44 -12.83 14.45
N ASP A 64 -5.93 -13.68 15.36
CA ASP A 64 -5.70 -15.12 15.32
C ASP A 64 -6.22 -15.74 14.02
N CYS A 65 -7.42 -15.35 13.57
CA CYS A 65 -7.96 -15.80 12.28
C CYS A 65 -7.05 -15.44 11.09
N ILE A 66 -6.44 -14.26 11.12
CA ILE A 66 -5.49 -13.82 10.08
C ILE A 66 -4.20 -14.64 10.18
N GLN A 67 -3.69 -14.82 11.38
CA GLN A 67 -2.46 -15.57 11.64
C GLN A 67 -2.61 -17.01 11.14
N ASP A 68 -3.69 -17.69 11.50
CA ASP A 68 -4.02 -19.05 11.03
C ASP A 68 -4.10 -19.11 9.50
N PHE A 69 -4.72 -18.11 8.87
CA PHE A 69 -4.79 -18.04 7.42
C PHE A 69 -3.39 -17.91 6.78
N THR A 70 -2.52 -17.09 7.35
CA THR A 70 -1.14 -16.93 6.85
C THR A 70 -0.26 -18.15 7.11
N GLN A 71 -0.46 -18.85 8.22
CA GLN A 71 0.23 -20.10 8.55
C GLN A 71 -0.16 -21.23 7.61
N SER A 72 -1.37 -21.20 7.06
CA SER A 72 -1.83 -22.17 6.04
C SER A 72 -1.21 -21.97 4.64
N GLU A 73 -0.11 -21.24 4.53
CA GLU A 73 0.58 -20.81 3.30
C GLU A 73 -0.29 -19.99 2.32
N LYS A 74 -1.48 -19.56 2.74
CA LYS A 74 -2.37 -18.71 1.96
C LYS A 74 -2.01 -17.24 2.19
N ARG A 75 -2.15 -16.44 1.14
CA ARG A 75 -1.87 -15.00 1.18
C ARG A 75 -3.12 -14.20 0.90
N LEU A 76 -3.34 -13.17 1.71
CA LEU A 76 -4.36 -12.16 1.53
C LEU A 76 -4.03 -11.30 0.32
N LYS A 77 -4.94 -11.30 -0.65
CA LYS A 77 -4.79 -10.59 -1.93
C LYS A 77 -5.63 -9.32 -1.97
N SER A 78 -6.68 -9.24 -1.16
CA SER A 78 -7.63 -8.14 -1.18
C SER A 78 -8.19 -7.80 0.19
N LEU A 79 -8.72 -6.57 0.28
CA LEU A 79 -9.45 -6.08 1.44
C LEU A 79 -10.73 -6.90 1.72
N SER A 80 -11.39 -7.41 0.68
CA SER A 80 -12.58 -8.27 0.85
C SER A 80 -12.23 -9.62 1.47
N GLU A 81 -11.11 -10.23 1.08
CA GLU A 81 -10.62 -11.46 1.73
C GLU A 81 -10.26 -11.20 3.20
N PHE A 82 -9.54 -10.09 3.46
CA PHE A 82 -9.18 -9.69 4.82
C PHE A 82 -10.42 -9.53 5.71
N GLN A 83 -11.44 -8.84 5.21
CA GLN A 83 -12.70 -8.66 5.92
C GLN A 83 -13.38 -10.00 6.25
N LYS A 84 -13.43 -10.93 5.29
CA LYS A 84 -14.08 -12.24 5.48
C LYS A 84 -13.37 -13.09 6.51
N ILE A 85 -12.04 -13.10 6.49
CA ILE A 85 -11.22 -13.90 7.40
C ILE A 85 -11.26 -13.31 8.81
N ALA A 86 -11.10 -12.00 8.92
CA ALA A 86 -11.11 -11.29 10.20
C ALA A 86 -12.53 -11.06 10.76
N GLN A 87 -13.57 -11.43 10.01
CA GLN A 87 -14.99 -11.28 10.38
C GLN A 87 -15.35 -9.85 10.84
N LEU A 88 -14.79 -8.85 10.14
CA LEU A 88 -14.94 -7.44 10.52
C LEU A 88 -16.18 -6.78 9.88
N PRO A 89 -16.82 -5.83 10.59
CA PRO A 89 -17.90 -5.03 10.02
C PRO A 89 -17.38 -4.01 9.00
N ASP A 90 -18.20 -3.73 7.98
CA ASP A 90 -17.85 -2.83 6.85
C ASP A 90 -17.30 -1.47 7.29
N SER A 91 -17.92 -0.88 8.34
CA SER A 91 -17.54 0.44 8.86
C SER A 91 -16.09 0.47 9.37
N LEU A 92 -15.66 -0.62 10.01
CA LEU A 92 -14.32 -0.72 10.60
C LEU A 92 -13.28 -0.92 9.49
N VAL A 93 -13.57 -1.80 8.53
CA VAL A 93 -12.70 -2.06 7.37
C VAL A 93 -12.50 -0.80 6.53
N THR A 94 -13.55 0.00 6.34
CA THR A 94 -13.47 1.26 5.59
C THR A 94 -12.47 2.23 6.24
N ARG A 95 -12.45 2.32 7.58
CA ARG A 95 -11.50 3.14 8.32
C ARG A 95 -10.07 2.62 8.21
N MET A 96 -9.90 1.30 8.23
CA MET A 96 -8.59 0.64 8.14
C MET A 96 -7.99 0.65 6.73
N SER A 97 -8.83 0.67 5.70
CA SER A 97 -8.45 0.50 4.29
C SER A 97 -7.25 1.36 3.87
N LYS A 98 -7.20 2.61 4.34
CA LYS A 98 -6.12 3.58 4.04
C LYS A 98 -4.75 3.17 4.59
N ARG A 99 -4.71 2.29 5.59
CA ARG A 99 -3.48 1.84 6.26
C ARG A 99 -3.06 0.44 5.84
N LEU A 100 -3.84 -0.26 5.03
CA LEU A 100 -3.54 -1.63 4.60
C LEU A 100 -2.94 -1.65 3.19
N SER A 101 -1.89 -2.45 3.00
CA SER A 101 -1.28 -2.70 1.69
C SER A 101 -1.34 -4.18 1.33
N PHE A 102 -1.84 -4.46 0.13
CA PHE A 102 -1.98 -5.81 -0.42
C PHE A 102 -1.02 -6.01 -1.60
N PRO A 103 -0.54 -7.25 -1.83
CA PRO A 103 0.33 -7.55 -2.96
C PRO A 103 -0.38 -7.29 -4.29
N ILE A 104 0.26 -6.50 -5.16
CA ILE A 104 -0.25 -6.25 -6.52
C ILE A 104 0.07 -7.46 -7.40
N ILE A 105 -0.96 -8.21 -7.80
CA ILE A 105 -0.81 -9.29 -8.77
C ILE A 105 -0.81 -8.67 -10.17
N ARG A 106 0.38 -8.41 -10.73
CA ARG A 106 0.50 -7.96 -12.13
C ARG A 106 0.24 -9.15 -13.05
N LYS A 107 -0.96 -9.19 -13.63
CA LYS A 107 -1.22 -10.10 -14.75
C LYS A 107 -0.62 -9.47 -16.00
N ASN A 108 0.55 -9.96 -16.43
CA ASN A 108 1.13 -9.59 -17.72
C ASN A 108 0.28 -10.20 -18.84
N TYR A 109 -0.91 -9.66 -19.08
CA TYR A 109 -1.63 -9.91 -20.31
C TYR A 109 -0.93 -9.10 -21.40
N LYS A 110 0.07 -9.71 -22.04
CA LYS A 110 0.29 -9.36 -23.45
C LYS A 110 -0.96 -9.86 -24.15
N GLU A 111 -1.87 -8.94 -24.52
CA GLU A 111 -2.94 -9.24 -25.45
C GLU A 111 -2.27 -9.85 -26.68
N LYS A 112 -2.36 -11.16 -26.83
CA LYS A 112 -1.98 -11.81 -28.07
C LYS A 112 -3.06 -11.38 -29.04
N ALA A 113 -2.68 -10.61 -30.06
CA ALA A 113 -3.57 -10.28 -31.16
C ALA A 113 -4.30 -11.57 -31.60
N PRO A 114 -5.62 -11.52 -31.86
CA PRO A 114 -6.37 -12.69 -32.27
C PRO A 114 -5.72 -13.28 -33.52
N VAL A 115 -5.13 -14.48 -33.39
CA VAL A 115 -4.54 -15.19 -34.52
C VAL A 115 -5.69 -15.74 -35.36
N VAL A 116 -5.99 -15.06 -36.46
CA VAL A 116 -6.94 -15.56 -37.45
C VAL A 116 -6.31 -16.79 -38.11
N LYS A 117 -6.97 -17.94 -37.98
CA LYS A 117 -6.53 -19.18 -38.63
C LYS A 117 -6.64 -19.00 -40.15
N LYS A 118 -5.49 -18.89 -40.83
CA LYS A 118 -5.40 -18.92 -42.30
C LYS A 118 -5.09 -20.35 -42.76
N GLU A 119 -5.64 -20.71 -43.90
CA GLU A 119 -5.28 -21.97 -44.58
C GLU A 119 -3.81 -21.91 -45.02
N LEU A 120 -3.04 -22.98 -44.76
CA LEU A 120 -1.60 -23.02 -45.04
C LEU A 120 -1.30 -22.76 -46.53
N ASN A 121 -2.11 -23.32 -47.42
CA ASN A 121 -1.96 -23.21 -48.87
C ASN A 121 -2.34 -21.82 -49.43
N LYS A 122 -2.90 -20.94 -48.61
CA LYS A 122 -3.28 -19.56 -48.98
C LYS A 122 -2.50 -18.50 -48.21
N ALA A 123 -1.61 -18.90 -47.31
CA ALA A 123 -0.84 -17.99 -46.47
C ALA A 123 0.31 -17.35 -47.26
N THR A 124 0.53 -16.05 -47.08
CA THR A 124 1.67 -15.36 -47.70
C THR A 124 2.95 -15.57 -46.89
N ALA A 125 4.10 -15.29 -47.50
CA ALA A 125 5.38 -15.33 -46.80
C ALA A 125 5.46 -14.33 -45.63
N GLU A 126 4.67 -13.26 -45.64
CA GLU A 126 4.58 -12.29 -44.54
C GLU A 126 3.73 -12.82 -43.38
N ASP A 127 2.64 -13.54 -43.70
CA ASP A 127 1.80 -14.21 -42.70
C ASP A 127 2.57 -15.28 -41.92
N LEU A 128 3.44 -16.02 -42.60
CA LEU A 128 4.27 -17.05 -41.97
C LEU A 128 5.36 -16.46 -41.06
N GLN A 129 5.88 -15.26 -41.37
CA GLN A 129 6.88 -14.56 -40.54
C GLN A 129 6.32 -14.06 -39.21
N GLN A 130 5.00 -13.89 -39.09
CA GLN A 130 4.37 -13.53 -37.81
C GLN A 130 4.46 -14.66 -36.78
N VAL A 131 4.73 -15.90 -37.21
CA VAL A 131 4.93 -17.04 -36.33
C VAL A 131 6.35 -17.02 -35.78
N ARG A 132 6.47 -17.04 -34.44
CA ARG A 132 7.76 -17.03 -33.74
C ARG A 132 8.63 -18.21 -34.19
N GLY A 133 9.82 -17.91 -34.71
CA GLY A 133 10.79 -18.91 -35.19
C GLY A 133 10.82 -19.09 -36.72
N VAL A 134 9.91 -18.44 -37.45
CA VAL A 134 9.88 -18.48 -38.92
C VAL A 134 10.48 -17.20 -39.47
N GLY A 135 11.69 -17.29 -40.03
CA GLY A 135 12.37 -16.17 -40.69
C GLY A 135 11.98 -16.03 -42.17
N LYS A 136 12.43 -14.93 -42.80
CA LYS A 136 12.21 -14.62 -44.22
C LYS A 136 12.55 -15.80 -45.15
N VAL A 137 13.71 -16.42 -44.93
CA VAL A 137 14.22 -17.55 -45.75
C VAL A 137 13.37 -18.81 -45.63
N LEU A 138 12.78 -19.08 -44.46
CA LEU A 138 11.92 -20.25 -44.24
C LEU A 138 10.51 -20.00 -44.81
N SER A 139 10.02 -18.77 -44.70
CA SER A 139 8.70 -18.39 -45.21
C SER A 139 8.64 -18.47 -46.74
N GLU A 140 9.67 -17.96 -47.42
CA GLU A 140 9.78 -18.01 -48.87
C GLU A 140 9.89 -19.44 -49.42
N ARG A 141 10.47 -20.38 -48.65
CA ARG A 141 10.57 -21.78 -49.05
C ARG A 141 9.24 -22.53 -48.96
N ASN A 142 8.43 -22.26 -47.94
CA ASN A 142 7.15 -22.93 -47.74
C ASN A 142 6.05 -22.44 -48.70
N CYS A 143 6.17 -21.23 -49.23
CA CYS A 143 5.19 -20.63 -50.16
C CYS A 143 5.44 -20.96 -51.65
N LYS A 144 6.50 -21.73 -51.97
CA LYS A 144 6.91 -22.07 -53.36
C LYS A 144 6.47 -23.48 -53.81
N ILE A 145 5.52 -24.08 -53.10
CA ILE A 145 4.98 -25.43 -53.37
C ILE A 145 3.64 -25.27 -54.12
#